data_AF-A0A1B1U499-F1
#
_entry.id   AF-A0A1B1U499-F1
#
_cell.length_a   1.000
_cell.length_b   1.000
_cell.length_c   1.000
_cell.angle_alpha   90.00
_cell.angle_beta   90.00
_cell.angle_gamma   90.00
#
_symmetry.space_group_name_H-M   'P 1'
#
loop_
_entity.id
_entity.type
_entity.pdbx_description
1 polymer ?
#
loop_
_entity_poly.entity_id
_entity_poly.type
_entity_poly.pdbx_seq_one_letter_code
_entity_poly.pdbx_strand_id
1 'polypeptide(L)'
;MKGTIGRGADTSEDQRLKEFLQSDIKNRSENVMIVDLLRNDLSRIATEVEVLELFAIKTYPTLFQMTSKIAGKLKDNATLLEIFTALFPCGSITGAPKKRTIEILQGIENRERGVYCGAIGLIESQEMTFSIPIRTLVQRADQGTFKQYAYGVGSGIVWDSDPWEEYQELQIKKSFLFEEFELVETMRYDDGIALLDLHLQRLQRSAKSLGFCYCDGIEEHLRSLRFSIPHKIRLKLSRNGSFVLENSPITPIVCDKIEIAKRIGGGDLIAHKTTLRPYYADVAARIARCEVFDVVFCDEEGRLLEGSRSNVYLEIDGKLLTPKSHILPGVYRQHLIEQGRVQEEELWVCDLQRAERVFCSNAVCGLLEVVRVGGDPKDFLFELA
;
A
#
# COMPACT_ATOMS: atom_id res chain seq x y z
N MET A 1 21.64 11.08 12.49
CA MET A 1 21.20 10.31 11.31
C MET A 1 21.29 11.23 10.10
N LYS A 2 22.22 10.96 9.18
CA LYS A 2 22.44 11.68 7.91
C LYS A 2 23.10 10.75 6.91
N GLY A 3 22.66 10.84 5.67
CA GLY A 3 23.02 9.98 4.55
C GLY A 3 22.04 8.83 4.32
N THR A 4 21.45 8.80 3.13
CA THR A 4 20.36 7.91 2.74
C THR A 4 20.59 7.41 1.32
N ILE A 5 20.38 6.11 1.09
CA ILE A 5 20.37 5.54 -0.26
C ILE A 5 19.25 4.49 -0.35
N GLY A 6 18.63 4.34 -1.52
CA GLY A 6 17.61 3.33 -1.75
C GLY A 6 18.17 1.90 -1.66
N ARG A 7 17.27 0.91 -1.58
CA ARG A 7 17.65 -0.50 -1.74
C ARG A 7 17.94 -0.81 -3.21
N GLY A 8 18.80 -1.80 -3.44
CA GLY A 8 19.10 -2.30 -4.78
C GLY A 8 17.97 -3.16 -5.33
N ALA A 9 17.93 -3.33 -6.65
CA ALA A 9 16.98 -4.21 -7.32
C ALA A 9 17.27 -5.70 -7.03
N ASP A 10 18.51 -6.03 -6.70
CA ASP A 10 18.97 -7.37 -6.33
C ASP A 10 20.01 -7.32 -5.21
N THR A 11 20.37 -8.49 -4.67
CA THR A 11 21.31 -8.63 -3.54
C THR A 11 22.70 -8.04 -3.83
N SER A 12 23.18 -8.13 -5.07
CA SER A 12 24.51 -7.64 -5.45
C SER A 12 24.51 -6.11 -5.50
N GLU A 13 23.49 -5.52 -6.13
CA GLU A 13 23.32 -4.08 -6.16
C GLU A 13 23.07 -3.51 -4.76
N ASP A 14 22.25 -4.18 -3.96
CA ASP A 14 21.92 -3.77 -2.59
C ASP A 14 23.16 -3.70 -1.69
N GLN A 15 24.05 -4.70 -1.81
CA GLN A 15 25.33 -4.70 -1.09
C GLN A 15 26.26 -3.59 -1.59
N ARG A 16 26.35 -3.37 -2.91
CA ARG A 16 27.15 -2.29 -3.50
C ARG A 16 26.69 -0.91 -3.02
N LEU A 17 25.38 -0.66 -2.98
CA LEU A 17 24.81 0.61 -2.52
C LEU A 17 25.07 0.83 -1.03
N LYS A 18 25.02 -0.24 -0.22
CA LYS A 18 25.37 -0.19 1.21
C LYS A 18 26.83 0.20 1.43
N GLU A 19 27.76 -0.43 0.71
CA GLU A 19 29.20 -0.13 0.78
C GLU A 19 29.53 1.27 0.28
N PHE A 20 28.85 1.70 -0.79
CA PHE A 20 28.92 3.07 -1.28
C PHE A 20 28.51 4.05 -0.20
N LEU A 21 27.32 3.90 0.41
CA LEU A 21 26.86 4.81 1.47
C LEU A 21 27.84 4.85 2.66
N GLN A 22 28.43 3.70 3.02
CA GLN A 22 29.40 3.62 4.11
C GLN A 22 30.70 4.39 3.84
N SER A 23 31.14 4.45 2.58
CA SER A 23 32.42 5.05 2.19
C SER A 23 32.30 6.44 1.59
N ASP A 24 31.09 6.87 1.20
CA ASP A 24 30.85 8.12 0.51
C ASP A 24 31.25 9.36 1.35
N ILE A 25 32.07 10.22 0.75
CA ILE A 25 32.69 11.37 1.42
C ILE A 25 31.64 12.43 1.76
N LYS A 26 30.69 12.69 0.87
CA LYS A 26 29.63 13.68 1.08
C LYS A 26 28.76 13.29 2.27
N ASN A 27 28.22 12.06 2.24
CA ASN A 27 27.36 11.52 3.29
C ASN A 27 28.08 11.47 4.65
N ARG A 28 29.36 11.07 4.69
CA ARG A 28 30.15 11.09 5.93
C ARG A 28 30.37 12.51 6.44
N SER A 29 30.66 13.46 5.57
CA SER A 29 30.88 14.86 5.94
C SER A 29 29.62 15.49 6.56
N GLU A 30 28.46 15.28 5.94
CA GLU A 30 27.17 15.68 6.51
C GLU A 30 26.91 15.03 7.88
N ASN A 31 27.23 13.74 8.01
CA ASN A 31 27.01 13.01 9.24
C ASN A 31 27.92 13.53 10.38
N VAL A 32 29.20 13.75 10.12
CA VAL A 32 30.14 14.33 11.11
C VAL A 32 29.67 15.71 11.54
N MET A 33 29.27 16.58 10.60
CA MET A 33 28.77 17.91 10.93
C MET A 33 27.59 17.87 11.92
N ILE A 34 26.67 16.91 11.74
CA ILE A 34 25.56 16.71 12.67
C ILE A 34 26.01 16.08 13.99
N VAL A 35 26.96 15.14 13.97
CA VAL A 35 27.53 14.57 15.20
C VAL A 35 28.15 15.68 16.05
N ASP A 36 28.97 16.54 15.45
CA ASP A 36 29.63 17.63 16.17
C ASP A 36 28.61 18.66 16.71
N LEU A 37 27.59 19.00 15.92
CA LEU A 37 26.49 19.84 16.39
C LEU A 37 25.81 19.25 17.63
N LEU A 38 25.44 17.96 17.58
CA LEU A 38 24.74 17.30 18.68
C LEU A 38 25.64 17.04 19.90
N ARG A 39 26.95 16.80 19.71
CA ARG A 39 27.90 16.75 20.82
C ARG A 39 28.00 18.08 21.54
N ASN A 40 28.03 19.18 20.80
CA ASN A 40 28.05 20.53 21.37
C ASN A 40 26.74 20.88 22.09
N ASP A 41 25.60 20.39 21.61
CA ASP A 41 24.33 20.54 22.32
C ASP A 41 24.33 19.70 23.61
N LEU A 42 24.81 18.45 23.55
CA LEU A 42 24.85 17.53 24.69
C LEU A 42 25.83 17.98 25.79
N SER A 43 26.98 18.58 25.44
CA SER A 43 27.98 19.06 26.41
C SER A 43 27.48 20.20 27.31
N ARG A 44 26.38 20.87 26.93
CA ARG A 44 25.72 21.88 27.77
C ARG A 44 25.09 21.26 29.00
N ILE A 45 24.58 20.04 28.89
CA ILE A 45 23.79 19.34 29.93
C ILE A 45 24.46 18.07 30.46
N ALA A 46 25.53 17.60 29.83
CA ALA A 46 26.24 16.38 30.19
C ALA A 46 27.76 16.58 30.26
N THR A 47 28.42 15.75 31.07
CA THR A 47 29.87 15.53 31.12
C THR A 47 30.23 14.25 30.36
N GLU A 48 31.53 14.03 30.11
CA GLU A 48 32.02 12.78 29.49
C GLU A 48 31.35 12.49 28.14
N VAL A 49 31.13 13.52 27.32
CA VAL A 49 30.46 13.37 26.02
C VAL A 49 31.38 12.70 25.01
N GLU A 50 31.00 11.49 24.61
CA GLU A 50 31.76 10.64 23.70
C GLU A 50 30.94 10.21 22.47
N VAL A 51 31.66 9.77 21.45
CA VAL A 51 31.09 9.18 20.25
C VAL A 51 31.28 7.67 20.32
N LEU A 52 30.19 6.93 20.47
CA LEU A 52 30.19 5.48 20.64
C LEU A 52 30.28 4.74 19.31
N GLU A 53 29.69 5.30 18.25
CA GLU A 53 29.62 4.66 16.94
C GLU A 53 29.54 5.74 15.85
N LEU A 54 30.31 5.60 14.78
CA LEU A 54 30.29 6.50 13.62
C LEU A 54 29.97 5.73 12.33
N PHE A 55 29.13 6.34 11.50
CA PHE A 55 28.82 5.88 10.13
C PHE A 55 28.24 4.47 10.03
N ALA A 56 27.56 4.01 11.08
CA ALA A 56 26.89 2.71 11.07
C ALA A 56 25.70 2.72 10.11
N ILE A 57 25.65 1.75 9.21
CA ILE A 57 24.57 1.61 8.24
C ILE A 57 23.45 0.75 8.83
N LYS A 58 22.27 1.34 8.96
CA LYS A 58 21.04 0.64 9.32
C LYS A 58 20.25 0.31 8.05
N THR A 59 19.84 -0.94 7.92
CA THR A 59 18.99 -1.42 6.83
C THR A 59 17.52 -1.26 7.21
N TYR A 60 16.75 -0.63 6.33
CA TYR A 60 15.30 -0.57 6.38
C TYR A 60 14.70 -1.26 5.14
N PRO A 61 13.40 -1.59 5.12
CA PRO A 61 12.78 -2.23 3.98
C PRO A 61 12.98 -1.48 2.65
N THR A 62 12.94 -0.15 2.67
CA THR A 62 12.98 0.68 1.44
C THR A 62 14.29 1.45 1.23
N LEU A 63 15.20 1.47 2.22
CA LEU A 63 16.44 2.25 2.15
C LEU A 63 17.52 1.78 3.13
N PHE A 64 18.75 2.22 2.92
CA PHE A 64 19.80 2.26 3.93
C PHE A 64 19.93 3.66 4.51
N GLN A 65 20.32 3.72 5.79
CA GLN A 65 20.50 4.97 6.51
C GLN A 65 21.78 4.94 7.32
N MET A 66 22.61 5.97 7.15
CA MET A 66 23.80 6.16 7.97
C MET A 66 23.46 6.83 9.32
N THR A 67 23.95 6.21 10.39
CA THR A 67 23.67 6.56 11.78
C THR A 67 24.97 6.65 12.57
N SER A 68 24.96 7.48 13.61
CA SER A 68 26.07 7.65 14.54
C SER A 68 25.47 7.80 15.94
N LYS A 69 26.17 7.28 16.95
CA LYS A 69 25.73 7.25 18.34
C LYS A 69 26.67 8.10 19.19
N ILE A 70 26.09 9.02 19.95
CA ILE A 70 26.78 9.82 20.95
C ILE A 70 26.14 9.56 22.32
N ALA A 71 26.93 9.67 23.37
CA ALA A 71 26.47 9.53 24.74
C ALA A 71 27.21 10.50 25.65
N GLY A 72 26.66 10.74 26.83
CA GLY A 72 27.27 11.55 27.87
C GLY A 72 26.53 11.32 29.19
N LYS A 73 27.20 11.61 30.30
CA LYS A 73 26.64 11.51 31.63
C LYS A 73 25.98 12.84 32.00
N LEU A 74 24.68 12.83 32.28
CA LEU A 74 23.98 14.05 32.68
C LEU A 74 24.63 14.68 33.92
N LYS A 75 24.70 16.01 33.95
CA LYS A 75 25.16 16.76 35.14
C LYS A 75 24.20 16.54 36.30
N ASP A 76 24.74 16.58 37.52
CA ASP A 76 23.93 16.47 38.73
C ASP A 76 22.86 17.58 38.73
N ASN A 77 21.58 17.19 38.80
CA ASN A 77 20.38 18.03 38.76
C ASN A 77 19.93 18.57 37.38
N ALA A 78 20.37 17.99 36.27
CA ALA A 78 19.82 18.34 34.95
C ALA A 78 18.30 18.13 34.90
N THR A 79 17.55 19.19 34.63
CA THR A 79 16.08 19.16 34.52
C THR A 79 15.64 18.77 33.12
N LEU A 80 14.41 18.24 33.00
CA LEU A 80 13.82 17.94 31.69
C LEU A 80 13.77 19.19 30.77
N LEU A 81 13.47 20.36 31.33
CA LEU A 81 13.45 21.62 30.58
C LEU A 81 14.82 21.97 30.01
N GLU A 82 15.90 21.79 30.78
CA GLU A 82 17.27 22.02 30.31
C GLU A 82 17.66 21.03 29.21
N ILE A 83 17.28 19.75 29.35
CA ILE A 83 17.52 18.72 28.34
C ILE A 83 16.86 19.13 27.02
N PHE A 84 15.58 19.49 27.04
CA PHE A 84 14.87 19.94 25.85
C PHE A 84 15.42 21.24 25.29
N THR A 85 15.74 22.23 26.13
CA THR A 85 16.29 23.51 25.68
C THR A 85 17.63 23.35 24.95
N ALA A 86 18.46 22.40 25.38
CA ALA A 86 19.73 22.11 24.73
C ALA A 86 19.56 21.32 23.41
N LEU A 87 18.75 20.25 23.43
CA LEU A 87 18.69 19.28 22.34
C LEU A 87 17.61 19.61 21.28
N PHE A 88 16.56 20.34 21.65
CA PHE A 88 15.41 20.62 20.80
C PHE A 88 15.45 22.03 20.17
N PRO A 89 15.02 22.19 18.91
CA PRO A 89 14.78 21.14 17.92
C PRO A 89 16.09 20.44 17.52
N CYS A 90 15.98 19.17 17.11
CA CYS A 90 17.16 18.37 16.82
C CYS A 90 17.99 18.97 15.67
N GLY A 91 19.31 19.03 15.88
CA GLY A 91 20.26 19.57 14.92
C GLY A 91 20.23 18.91 13.54
N SER A 92 19.91 17.61 13.46
CA SER A 92 19.85 16.87 12.18
C SER A 92 18.69 17.27 11.27
N ILE A 93 17.70 17.98 11.81
CA ILE A 93 16.43 18.32 11.15
C ILE A 93 16.26 19.83 10.92
N THR A 94 17.04 20.61 11.67
CA THR A 94 17.18 22.04 11.45
C THR A 94 18.37 22.28 10.54
N GLY A 95 19.58 22.27 11.09
CA GLY A 95 20.84 22.46 10.40
C GLY A 95 21.89 23.12 11.30
N ALA A 96 23.07 23.38 10.75
CA ALA A 96 24.17 24.04 11.44
C ALA A 96 24.52 25.35 10.71
N PRO A 97 24.50 26.53 11.37
CA PRO A 97 24.08 26.79 12.76
C PRO A 97 22.55 26.73 12.97
N LYS A 98 22.10 26.18 14.12
CA LYS A 98 20.68 25.91 14.43
C LYS A 98 19.78 27.14 14.29
N LYS A 99 20.13 28.24 14.97
CA LYS A 99 19.33 29.49 14.98
C LYS A 99 19.14 30.06 13.57
N ARG A 100 20.23 30.21 12.82
CA ARG A 100 20.19 30.77 11.47
C ARG A 100 19.39 29.89 10.52
N THR A 101 19.50 28.57 10.67
CA THR A 101 18.75 27.64 9.82
C THR A 101 17.25 27.74 10.09
N ILE A 102 16.83 27.87 11.35
CA ILE A 102 15.42 28.07 11.71
C ILE A 102 14.87 29.37 11.08
N GLU A 103 15.63 30.48 11.13
CA GLU A 103 15.23 31.74 10.49
C GLU A 103 15.04 31.59 8.97
N ILE A 104 15.93 30.85 8.30
CA ILE A 104 15.80 30.57 6.87
C ILE A 104 14.54 29.73 6.60
N LEU A 105 14.33 28.66 7.37
CA LEU A 105 13.17 27.78 7.23
C LEU A 105 11.85 28.55 7.39
N GLN A 106 11.77 29.45 8.38
CA GLN A 106 10.60 30.32 8.58
C GLN A 106 10.35 31.28 7.41
N GLY A 107 11.39 31.67 6.67
CA GLY A 107 11.27 32.52 5.48
C GLY A 107 10.89 31.78 4.19
N ILE A 108 11.12 30.47 4.11
CA ILE A 108 10.91 29.69 2.87
C ILE A 108 9.74 28.69 2.96
N GLU A 109 9.36 28.24 4.15
CA GLU A 109 8.26 27.29 4.32
C GLU A 109 6.93 28.01 4.49
N ASN A 110 6.01 27.80 3.54
CA ASN A 110 4.66 28.41 3.57
C ASN A 110 3.68 27.70 4.52
N ARG A 111 4.17 26.96 5.51
CA ARG A 111 3.33 26.18 6.44
C ARG A 111 4.05 25.92 7.74
N GLU A 112 3.27 25.70 8.79
CA GLU A 112 3.78 25.14 10.03
C GLU A 112 4.06 23.64 9.86
N ARG A 113 5.18 23.18 10.44
CA ARG A 113 5.52 21.75 10.45
C ARG A 113 4.64 20.93 11.41
N GLY A 114 4.06 21.57 12.43
CA GLY A 114 3.26 20.89 13.46
C GLY A 114 4.09 19.83 14.18
N VAL A 115 3.58 18.60 14.23
CA VAL A 115 4.31 17.47 14.85
C VAL A 115 5.57 17.12 14.07
N TYR A 116 5.60 17.26 12.74
CA TYR A 116 6.75 16.90 11.91
C TYR A 116 8.02 17.62 12.40
N CYS A 117 9.13 16.88 12.55
CA CYS A 117 10.38 17.40 13.10
C CYS A 117 10.35 17.81 14.59
N GLY A 118 9.25 17.55 15.30
CA GLY A 118 9.09 17.78 16.72
C GLY A 118 9.76 16.69 17.59
N ALA A 119 9.09 16.32 18.68
CA ALA A 119 9.49 15.23 19.56
C ALA A 119 8.25 14.44 20.00
N ILE A 120 8.31 13.12 19.91
CA ILE A 120 7.32 12.18 20.47
C ILE A 120 8.09 11.26 21.41
N GLY A 121 7.62 11.07 22.64
CA GLY A 121 8.33 10.21 23.57
C GLY A 121 7.51 9.73 24.75
N LEU A 122 8.17 8.90 25.54
CA LEU A 122 7.68 8.27 26.75
C LEU A 122 8.59 8.66 27.91
N ILE A 123 7.98 9.04 29.03
CA ILE A 123 8.67 9.33 30.29
C ILE A 123 8.20 8.29 31.30
N GLU A 124 9.14 7.50 31.79
CA GLU A 124 8.94 6.53 32.86
C GLU A 124 9.76 6.96 34.09
N SER A 125 9.63 6.25 35.20
CA SER A 125 10.29 6.62 36.47
C SER A 125 11.82 6.65 36.40
N GLN A 126 12.44 5.88 35.50
CA GLN A 126 13.90 5.75 35.40
C GLN A 126 14.45 5.98 33.99
N GLU A 127 13.59 6.05 32.98
CA GLU A 127 13.99 6.20 31.59
C GLU A 127 13.08 7.19 30.87
N MET A 128 13.67 7.96 29.97
CA MET A 128 12.93 8.81 29.05
C MET A 128 13.46 8.59 27.65
N THR A 129 12.57 8.25 26.73
CA THR A 129 12.92 8.00 25.33
C THR A 129 12.08 8.89 24.44
N PHE A 130 12.77 9.67 23.60
CA PHE A 130 12.15 10.56 22.62
C PHE A 130 12.65 10.22 21.22
N SER A 131 11.74 10.29 20.26
CA SER A 131 11.99 10.15 18.84
C SER A 131 11.59 11.41 18.10
N ILE A 132 12.26 11.64 16.98
CA ILE A 132 11.90 12.69 16.05
C ILE A 132 10.82 12.12 15.13
N PRO A 133 9.61 12.70 15.07
CA PRO A 133 8.55 12.29 14.17
C PRO A 133 8.89 12.66 12.73
N ILE A 134 9.68 11.79 12.12
CA ILE A 134 9.92 11.68 10.68
C ILE A 134 9.34 10.35 10.24
N ARG A 135 8.92 10.25 8.97
CA ARG A 135 8.18 9.08 8.47
C ARG A 135 6.88 8.83 9.26
N THR A 136 6.22 9.92 9.68
CA THR A 136 5.00 9.90 10.50
C THR A 136 3.84 10.52 9.72
N LEU A 137 2.69 9.84 9.69
CA LEU A 137 1.43 10.39 9.18
C LEU A 137 0.66 11.04 10.33
N VAL A 138 0.22 12.29 10.14
CA VAL A 138 -0.59 13.02 11.12
C VAL A 138 -1.98 13.20 10.54
N GLN A 139 -3.00 12.62 11.18
CA GLN A 139 -4.38 12.84 10.78
C GLN A 139 -4.76 14.30 11.04
N ARG A 140 -5.37 14.96 10.05
CA ARG A 140 -5.93 16.30 10.25
C ARG A 140 -7.23 16.21 11.04
N ALA A 141 -7.41 17.13 11.99
CA ALA A 141 -8.64 17.25 12.75
C ALA A 141 -9.75 17.83 11.84
N ASP A 142 -10.45 16.94 11.15
CA ASP A 142 -11.71 17.14 10.41
C ASP A 142 -11.67 18.02 9.13
N GLN A 143 -12.61 17.75 8.22
CA GLN A 143 -13.37 18.66 7.32
C GLN A 143 -14.04 17.90 6.13
N GLY A 144 -14.34 16.60 6.24
CA GLY A 144 -15.07 15.88 5.18
C GLY A 144 -15.31 14.39 5.41
N THR A 145 -15.96 13.74 4.45
CA THR A 145 -16.34 12.31 4.48
C THR A 145 -15.15 11.34 4.50
N PHE A 146 -13.93 11.83 4.24
CA PHE A 146 -12.70 11.03 4.15
C PHE A 146 -11.64 11.49 5.16
N LYS A 147 -10.91 10.53 5.75
CA LYS A 147 -9.78 10.80 6.64
C LYS A 147 -8.63 11.40 5.83
N GLN A 148 -8.18 12.59 6.20
CA GLN A 148 -7.01 13.24 5.59
C GLN A 148 -5.78 13.09 6.49
N TYR A 149 -4.65 12.71 5.89
CA TYR A 149 -3.37 12.60 6.57
C TYR A 149 -2.34 13.54 5.96
N ALA A 150 -1.52 14.17 6.80
CA ALA A 150 -0.38 14.97 6.40
C ALA A 150 0.91 14.17 6.62
N TYR A 151 1.78 14.19 5.61
CA TYR A 151 3.11 13.59 5.68
C TYR A 151 4.19 14.67 5.46
N GLY A 152 5.06 14.83 6.45
CA GLY A 152 6.26 15.68 6.33
C GLY A 152 7.45 14.91 5.78
N VAL A 153 8.12 15.48 4.78
CA VAL A 153 9.39 14.97 4.24
C VAL A 153 10.34 16.14 4.04
N GLY A 154 11.64 15.86 4.10
CA GLY A 154 12.67 16.84 3.84
C GLY A 154 14.02 16.17 3.60
N SER A 155 14.97 16.97 3.12
CA SER A 155 16.37 16.58 2.97
C SER A 155 17.30 17.60 3.65
N GLY A 156 18.55 17.21 3.88
CA GLY A 156 19.59 18.15 4.29
C GLY A 156 20.12 18.88 3.08
N ILE A 157 20.24 20.20 3.16
CA ILE A 157 20.84 20.98 2.07
C ILE A 157 22.20 21.48 2.53
N VAL A 158 23.24 21.13 1.77
CA VAL A 158 24.60 21.65 1.89
C VAL A 158 24.98 22.45 0.64
N TRP A 159 26.14 23.09 0.65
CA TRP A 159 26.56 23.98 -0.44
C TRP A 159 26.67 23.26 -1.80
N ASP A 160 27.06 21.99 -1.78
CA ASP A 160 27.24 21.11 -2.93
C ASP A 160 26.03 20.18 -3.18
N SER A 161 24.88 20.42 -2.54
CA SER A 161 23.65 19.68 -2.82
C SER A 161 23.13 19.97 -4.23
N ASP A 162 22.81 18.91 -4.98
CA ASP A 162 22.09 19.01 -6.25
C ASP A 162 20.57 18.97 -5.98
N PRO A 163 19.79 19.99 -6.41
CA PRO A 163 18.35 20.04 -6.12
C PRO A 163 17.55 18.82 -6.59
N TRP A 164 17.97 18.18 -7.68
CA TRP A 164 17.27 17.03 -8.24
C TRP A 164 17.57 15.76 -7.45
N GLU A 165 18.81 15.55 -7.04
CA GLU A 165 19.19 14.47 -6.12
C GLU A 165 18.44 14.60 -4.78
N GLU A 166 18.38 15.81 -4.21
CA GLU A 166 17.66 16.04 -2.95
C GLU A 166 16.16 15.76 -3.10
N TYR A 167 15.57 16.12 -4.25
CA TYR A 167 14.17 15.80 -4.56
C TYR A 167 13.93 14.29 -4.71
N GLN A 168 14.86 13.57 -5.35
CA GLN A 168 14.80 12.10 -5.45
C GLN A 168 14.89 11.43 -4.08
N GLU A 169 15.73 11.96 -3.18
CA GLU A 169 15.80 11.47 -1.80
C GLU A 169 14.46 11.61 -1.07
N LEU A 170 13.69 12.67 -1.34
CA LEU A 170 12.33 12.81 -0.80
C LEU A 170 11.41 11.68 -1.27
N GLN A 171 11.52 11.24 -2.53
CA GLN A 171 10.72 10.14 -3.05
C GLN A 171 11.07 8.82 -2.37
N ILE A 172 12.36 8.54 -2.20
CA ILE A 172 12.84 7.35 -1.47
C ILE A 172 12.33 7.36 -0.02
N LYS A 173 12.33 8.51 0.65
CA LYS A 173 11.83 8.65 2.03
C LYS A 173 10.31 8.46 2.12
N LYS A 174 9.56 8.74 1.06
CA LYS A 174 8.10 8.54 0.97
C LYS A 174 7.67 7.18 0.44
N SER A 175 8.57 6.42 -0.18
CA SER A 175 8.19 5.21 -0.91
C SER A 175 7.43 4.19 -0.07
N PHE A 176 7.72 4.10 1.24
CA PHE A 176 6.99 3.20 2.14
C PHE A 176 5.49 3.54 2.30
N LEU A 177 5.07 4.76 1.91
CA LEU A 177 3.64 5.13 1.86
C LEU A 177 2.91 4.44 0.70
N PHE A 178 3.65 3.96 -0.29
CA PHE A 178 3.12 3.39 -1.51
C PHE A 178 3.61 1.95 -1.63
N GLU A 179 2.77 0.98 -1.28
CA GLU A 179 2.98 -0.36 -1.80
C GLU A 179 2.80 -0.30 -3.32
N GLU A 180 3.83 -0.71 -4.08
CA GLU A 180 3.70 -0.76 -5.53
C GLU A 180 2.69 -1.84 -5.92
N PHE A 181 1.70 -1.43 -6.70
CA PHE A 181 0.71 -2.33 -7.28
C PHE A 181 0.37 -1.89 -8.69
N GLU A 182 -0.16 -2.82 -9.46
CA GLU A 182 -0.61 -2.60 -10.84
C GLU A 182 -2.12 -2.72 -10.89
N LEU A 183 -2.75 -2.02 -11.84
CA LEU A 183 -4.15 -2.27 -12.18
C LEU A 183 -4.23 -3.51 -13.07
N VAL A 184 -5.21 -4.36 -12.80
CA VAL A 184 -5.34 -5.67 -13.45
C VAL A 184 -6.68 -5.79 -14.15
N GLU A 185 -6.65 -6.18 -15.42
CA GLU A 185 -7.81 -6.70 -16.12
C GLU A 185 -7.64 -8.18 -16.44
N THR A 186 -8.75 -8.92 -16.45
CA THR A 186 -8.75 -10.33 -16.85
C THR A 186 -9.98 -10.58 -17.69
N MET A 187 -9.74 -10.99 -18.93
CA MET A 187 -10.68 -10.92 -20.03
C MET A 187 -10.75 -12.28 -20.71
N ARG A 188 -11.95 -12.62 -21.21
CA ARG A 188 -12.14 -13.74 -22.13
C ARG A 188 -11.95 -13.26 -23.55
N TYR A 189 -11.20 -14.03 -24.32
CA TYR A 189 -11.11 -13.93 -25.76
C TYR A 189 -11.78 -15.14 -26.38
N ASP A 190 -12.70 -14.92 -27.31
CA ASP A 190 -13.25 -15.95 -28.19
C ASP A 190 -13.01 -15.51 -29.65
N ASP A 191 -13.94 -14.77 -30.25
CA ASP A 191 -13.80 -14.11 -31.56
C ASP A 191 -13.53 -12.60 -31.38
N GLY A 192 -12.61 -12.30 -30.45
CA GLY A 192 -12.43 -10.98 -29.87
C GLY A 192 -12.61 -10.98 -28.35
N ILE A 193 -12.27 -9.86 -27.72
CA ILE A 193 -12.37 -9.72 -26.26
C ILE A 193 -13.81 -9.44 -25.85
N ALA A 194 -14.39 -10.34 -25.07
CA ALA A 194 -15.72 -10.17 -24.51
C ALA A 194 -15.77 -8.96 -23.55
N LEU A 195 -16.82 -8.14 -23.66
CA LEU A 195 -17.06 -6.98 -22.80
C LEU A 195 -15.89 -5.97 -22.74
N LEU A 196 -15.11 -5.86 -23.84
CA LEU A 196 -13.90 -5.03 -23.89
C LEU A 196 -14.16 -3.59 -23.43
N ASP A 197 -15.23 -2.95 -23.91
CA ASP A 197 -15.51 -1.55 -23.56
C ASP A 197 -15.75 -1.36 -22.05
N LEU A 198 -16.42 -2.31 -21.39
CA LEU A 198 -16.61 -2.28 -19.94
C LEU A 198 -15.29 -2.50 -19.17
N HIS A 199 -14.41 -3.37 -19.68
CA HIS A 199 -13.07 -3.56 -19.14
C HIS A 199 -12.24 -2.27 -19.23
N LEU A 200 -12.23 -1.61 -20.39
CA LEU A 200 -11.51 -0.36 -20.61
C LEU A 200 -12.07 0.77 -19.73
N GLN A 201 -13.39 0.92 -19.64
CA GLN A 201 -14.03 1.91 -18.77
C GLN A 201 -13.65 1.72 -17.29
N ARG A 202 -13.64 0.48 -16.79
CA ARG A 202 -13.23 0.19 -15.42
C ARG A 202 -11.75 0.48 -15.17
N LEU A 203 -10.90 0.11 -16.11
CA LEU A 203 -9.46 0.37 -16.05
C LEU A 203 -9.19 1.88 -16.05
N GLN A 204 -9.82 2.64 -16.96
CA GLN A 204 -9.73 4.11 -17.03
C GLN A 204 -10.23 4.78 -15.76
N ARG A 205 -11.39 4.34 -15.21
CA ARG A 205 -11.93 4.88 -13.95
C ARG A 205 -10.95 4.65 -12.80
N SER A 206 -10.38 3.45 -12.71
CA SER A 206 -9.40 3.12 -11.67
C SER A 206 -8.10 3.90 -11.86
N ALA A 207 -7.62 4.02 -13.09
CA ALA A 207 -6.42 4.79 -13.41
C ALA A 207 -6.58 6.27 -13.03
N LYS A 208 -7.73 6.88 -13.38
CA LYS A 208 -8.05 8.25 -12.99
C LYS A 208 -8.14 8.42 -11.48
N SER A 209 -8.85 7.51 -10.79
CA SER A 209 -9.04 7.56 -9.33
C SER A 209 -7.72 7.46 -8.58
N LEU A 210 -6.82 6.57 -9.03
CA LEU A 210 -5.59 6.22 -8.33
C LEU A 210 -4.33 6.90 -8.89
N GLY A 211 -4.47 7.76 -9.90
CA GLY A 211 -3.36 8.49 -10.50
C GLY A 211 -2.38 7.62 -11.29
N PHE A 212 -2.88 6.69 -12.11
CA PHE A 212 -2.09 5.95 -13.10
C PHE A 212 -2.15 6.68 -14.44
N CYS A 213 -1.04 6.70 -15.17
CA CYS A 213 -1.06 7.10 -16.58
C CYS A 213 -1.81 6.02 -17.39
N TYR A 214 -2.78 6.45 -18.21
CA TYR A 214 -3.51 5.58 -19.13
C TYR A 214 -3.23 6.06 -20.55
N CYS A 215 -2.77 5.17 -21.44
CA CYS A 215 -2.49 5.49 -22.83
C CYS A 215 -3.51 4.85 -23.78
N ASP A 216 -3.86 5.56 -24.84
CA ASP A 216 -4.87 5.11 -25.81
C ASP A 216 -4.43 3.86 -26.60
N GLY A 217 -3.11 3.60 -26.67
CA GLY A 217 -2.56 2.42 -27.34
C GLY A 217 -2.96 1.08 -26.71
N ILE A 218 -3.45 1.05 -25.47
CA ILE A 218 -3.95 -0.17 -24.82
C ILE A 218 -5.12 -0.76 -25.60
N GLU A 219 -6.08 0.08 -25.99
CA GLU A 219 -7.29 -0.37 -26.69
C GLU A 219 -6.96 -0.92 -28.08
N GLU A 220 -6.16 -0.18 -28.85
CA GLU A 220 -5.72 -0.61 -30.17
C GLU A 220 -5.00 -1.96 -30.11
N HIS A 221 -4.06 -2.11 -29.15
CA HIS A 221 -3.33 -3.34 -28.95
C HIS A 221 -4.27 -4.51 -28.59
N LEU A 222 -5.21 -4.30 -27.67
CA LEU A 222 -6.19 -5.33 -27.29
C LEU A 222 -7.10 -5.74 -28.45
N ARG A 223 -7.55 -4.79 -29.28
CA ARG A 223 -8.37 -5.07 -30.47
C ARG A 223 -7.59 -5.77 -31.58
N SER A 224 -6.26 -5.62 -31.61
CA SER A 224 -5.37 -6.26 -32.60
C SER A 224 -5.13 -7.75 -32.34
N LEU A 225 -5.39 -8.25 -31.12
CA LEU A 225 -5.10 -9.64 -30.74
C LEU A 225 -5.87 -10.67 -31.56
N ARG A 226 -5.19 -11.74 -31.96
CA ARG A 226 -5.75 -12.86 -32.73
C ARG A 226 -5.33 -14.18 -32.10
N PHE A 227 -6.32 -14.99 -31.69
CA PHE A 227 -6.11 -16.35 -31.20
C PHE A 227 -7.05 -17.31 -31.93
N SER A 228 -6.58 -18.53 -32.20
CA SER A 228 -7.37 -19.58 -32.88
C SER A 228 -8.31 -20.35 -31.96
N ILE A 229 -8.13 -20.22 -30.63
CA ILE A 229 -8.91 -20.88 -29.60
C ILE A 229 -9.21 -19.89 -28.46
N PRO A 230 -10.23 -20.15 -27.62
CA PRO A 230 -10.54 -19.28 -26.50
C PRO A 230 -9.36 -19.07 -25.55
N HIS A 231 -9.05 -17.82 -25.24
CA HIS A 231 -7.93 -17.42 -24.37
C HIS A 231 -8.41 -16.57 -23.20
N LYS A 232 -7.76 -16.76 -22.04
CA LYS A 232 -7.80 -15.81 -20.94
C LYS A 232 -6.67 -14.82 -21.17
N ILE A 233 -7.01 -13.55 -21.29
CA ILE A 233 -6.03 -12.45 -21.40
C ILE A 233 -5.98 -11.72 -20.06
N ARG A 234 -4.79 -11.46 -19.55
CA ARG A 234 -4.57 -10.69 -18.33
C ARG A 234 -3.71 -9.48 -18.65
N LEU A 235 -4.25 -8.29 -18.41
CA LEU A 235 -3.55 -7.02 -18.56
C LEU A 235 -3.10 -6.54 -17.19
N LYS A 236 -1.84 -6.11 -17.08
CA LYS A 236 -1.29 -5.41 -15.91
C LYS A 236 -0.81 -4.03 -16.35
N LEU A 237 -1.33 -2.98 -15.74
CA LEU A 237 -0.99 -1.58 -16.01
C LEU A 237 -0.22 -1.01 -14.82
N SER A 238 1.02 -0.60 -15.06
CA SER A 238 1.88 0.04 -14.09
C SER A 238 1.58 1.55 -14.02
N ARG A 239 1.97 2.20 -12.92
CA ARG A 239 1.63 3.61 -12.63
C ARG A 239 2.11 4.60 -13.69
N ASN A 240 3.26 4.34 -14.31
CA ASN A 240 3.85 5.16 -15.36
C ASN A 240 3.18 5.00 -16.74
N GLY A 241 2.20 4.09 -16.88
CA GLY A 241 1.49 3.81 -18.12
C GLY A 241 2.06 2.68 -18.97
N SER A 242 3.18 2.06 -18.57
CA SER A 242 3.60 0.80 -19.18
C SER A 242 2.62 -0.31 -18.83
N PHE A 243 2.36 -1.23 -19.77
CA PHE A 243 1.49 -2.37 -19.53
C PHE A 243 2.09 -3.67 -20.07
N VAL A 244 1.70 -4.77 -19.44
CA VAL A 244 2.08 -6.14 -19.82
C VAL A 244 0.81 -6.95 -20.06
N LEU A 245 0.82 -7.75 -21.12
CA LEU A 245 -0.23 -8.73 -21.42
C LEU A 245 0.29 -10.15 -21.23
N GLU A 246 -0.44 -10.92 -20.43
CA GLU A 246 -0.27 -12.36 -20.30
C GLU A 246 -1.47 -13.04 -20.96
N ASN A 247 -1.28 -14.20 -21.60
CA ASN A 247 -2.37 -14.96 -22.15
C ASN A 247 -2.17 -16.47 -21.94
N SER A 248 -3.28 -17.19 -21.85
CA SER A 248 -3.30 -18.66 -21.74
C SER A 248 -4.62 -19.21 -22.29
N PRO A 249 -4.64 -20.42 -22.89
CA PRO A 249 -5.89 -21.08 -23.26
C PRO A 249 -6.85 -21.18 -22.07
N ILE A 250 -8.17 -21.04 -22.31
CA ILE A 250 -9.16 -21.24 -21.26
C ILE A 250 -9.33 -22.73 -20.99
N THR A 251 -9.08 -23.12 -19.74
CA THR A 251 -9.32 -24.48 -19.26
C THR A 251 -10.76 -24.64 -18.77
N PRO A 252 -11.41 -25.80 -19.01
CA PRO A 252 -12.71 -26.11 -18.43
C PRO A 252 -12.69 -26.00 -16.90
N ILE A 253 -13.80 -25.54 -16.33
CA ILE A 253 -13.98 -25.48 -14.87
C ILE A 253 -14.32 -26.89 -14.40
N VAL A 254 -13.51 -27.44 -13.50
CA VAL A 254 -13.64 -28.81 -13.00
C VAL A 254 -14.12 -28.89 -11.54
N CYS A 255 -14.17 -27.74 -10.86
CA CYS A 255 -14.66 -27.61 -9.50
C CYS A 255 -15.59 -26.40 -9.45
N ASP A 256 -16.81 -26.63 -8.95
CA ASP A 256 -17.90 -25.68 -8.76
C ASP A 256 -18.13 -25.37 -7.27
N LYS A 257 -17.25 -25.85 -6.39
CA LYS A 257 -17.43 -25.74 -4.95
C LYS A 257 -16.97 -24.40 -4.41
N ILE A 258 -17.73 -23.78 -3.53
CA ILE A 258 -17.32 -22.58 -2.80
C ILE A 258 -17.21 -22.83 -1.30
N GLU A 259 -16.38 -22.01 -0.67
CA GLU A 259 -16.34 -21.86 0.78
C GLU A 259 -16.67 -20.43 1.18
N ILE A 260 -16.95 -20.24 2.47
CA ILE A 260 -17.24 -18.92 3.05
C ILE A 260 -16.19 -18.61 4.10
N ALA A 261 -15.63 -17.41 4.05
CA ALA A 261 -14.67 -16.92 5.01
C ALA A 261 -14.91 -15.45 5.37
N LYS A 262 -14.44 -15.02 6.55
CA LYS A 262 -14.39 -13.59 6.88
C LYS A 262 -13.27 -12.92 6.08
N ARG A 263 -13.54 -11.78 5.45
CA ARG A 263 -12.50 -10.95 4.83
C ARG A 263 -11.86 -10.07 5.88
N ILE A 264 -10.56 -10.22 6.06
CA ILE A 264 -9.77 -9.35 6.93
C ILE A 264 -9.19 -8.21 6.08
N GLY A 265 -9.66 -6.99 6.33
CA GLY A 265 -9.20 -5.77 5.65
C GLY A 265 -9.94 -5.44 4.35
N GLY A 266 -9.26 -4.68 3.48
CA GLY A 266 -9.82 -4.16 2.23
C GLY A 266 -10.28 -2.71 2.35
N GLY A 267 -9.33 -1.77 2.41
CA GLY A 267 -9.64 -0.34 2.38
C GLY A 267 -10.10 0.14 1.00
N ASP A 268 -9.75 1.37 0.65
CA ASP A 268 -10.20 2.05 -0.57
C ASP A 268 -9.87 1.30 -1.88
N LEU A 269 -8.89 0.39 -1.86
CA LEU A 269 -8.51 -0.41 -3.03
C LEU A 269 -9.52 -1.50 -3.40
N ILE A 270 -10.51 -1.84 -2.58
CA ILE A 270 -11.54 -2.84 -2.96
C ILE A 270 -12.25 -2.45 -4.25
N ALA A 271 -12.51 -1.15 -4.45
CA ALA A 271 -13.19 -0.65 -5.63
C ALA A 271 -12.36 -0.79 -6.93
N HIS A 272 -11.10 -1.21 -6.81
CA HIS A 272 -10.13 -1.28 -7.89
C HIS A 272 -9.54 -2.68 -8.00
N LYS A 273 -9.45 -3.21 -9.22
CA LYS A 273 -8.84 -4.53 -9.43
C LYS A 273 -7.32 -4.35 -9.52
N THR A 274 -6.61 -4.65 -8.44
CA THR A 274 -5.16 -4.46 -8.33
C THR A 274 -4.40 -5.79 -8.19
N THR A 275 -3.08 -5.77 -8.32
CA THR A 275 -2.21 -6.88 -7.91
C THR A 275 -2.09 -7.01 -6.38
N LEU A 276 -2.34 -5.93 -5.65
CA LEU A 276 -2.31 -5.90 -4.19
C LEU A 276 -3.66 -6.35 -3.61
N ARG A 277 -3.81 -7.67 -3.46
CA ARG A 277 -4.98 -8.30 -2.83
C ARG A 277 -4.54 -9.34 -1.79
N PRO A 278 -3.84 -8.92 -0.73
CA PRO A 278 -3.22 -9.83 0.25
C PRO A 278 -4.25 -10.74 0.95
N TYR A 279 -5.48 -10.25 1.09
CA TYR A 279 -6.62 -10.99 1.67
C TYR A 279 -7.09 -12.20 0.85
N TYR A 280 -6.58 -12.41 -0.37
CA TYR A 280 -6.96 -13.52 -1.25
C TYR A 280 -5.80 -14.49 -1.56
N ALA A 281 -4.62 -14.29 -0.95
CA ALA A 281 -3.39 -15.00 -1.33
C ALA A 281 -3.49 -16.52 -1.15
N ASP A 282 -4.01 -16.98 0.00
CA ASP A 282 -4.14 -18.42 0.29
C ASP A 282 -5.17 -19.12 -0.61
N VAL A 283 -6.13 -18.36 -1.16
CA VAL A 283 -7.20 -18.90 -2.01
C VAL A 283 -6.67 -19.31 -3.39
N ALA A 284 -5.71 -18.55 -3.95
CA ALA A 284 -5.19 -18.80 -5.28
C ALA A 284 -4.54 -20.20 -5.42
N ALA A 285 -3.81 -20.65 -4.40
CA ALA A 285 -3.19 -21.98 -4.38
C ALA A 285 -4.24 -23.11 -4.36
N ARG A 286 -5.33 -22.91 -3.60
CA ARG A 286 -6.42 -23.89 -3.48
C ARG A 286 -7.22 -24.01 -4.77
N ILE A 287 -7.48 -22.88 -5.42
CA ILE A 287 -8.08 -22.83 -6.77
C ILE A 287 -7.19 -23.56 -7.78
N ALA A 288 -5.87 -23.35 -7.74
CA ALA A 288 -4.93 -24.02 -8.65
C ALA A 288 -4.92 -25.55 -8.45
N ARG A 289 -5.14 -26.02 -7.23
CA ARG A 289 -5.29 -27.45 -6.89
C ARG A 289 -6.71 -28.00 -7.13
N CYS A 290 -7.62 -27.18 -7.65
CA CYS A 290 -9.03 -27.54 -7.90
C CYS A 290 -9.80 -27.97 -6.63
N GLU A 291 -9.38 -27.52 -5.45
CA GLU A 291 -10.07 -27.82 -4.18
C GLU A 291 -11.39 -27.06 -4.06
N VAL A 292 -11.39 -25.82 -4.56
CA VAL A 292 -12.55 -24.91 -4.60
C VAL A 292 -12.57 -24.16 -5.93
N PHE A 293 -13.77 -23.82 -6.39
CA PHE A 293 -14.00 -22.81 -7.39
C PHE A 293 -13.59 -21.42 -6.88
N ASP A 294 -14.04 -21.03 -5.70
CA ASP A 294 -13.74 -19.74 -5.09
C ASP A 294 -13.99 -19.79 -3.58
N VAL A 295 -13.45 -18.83 -2.85
CA VAL A 295 -13.87 -18.51 -1.48
C VAL A 295 -14.65 -17.22 -1.54
N VAL A 296 -15.92 -17.29 -1.13
CA VAL A 296 -16.83 -16.15 -0.99
C VAL A 296 -16.64 -15.54 0.39
N PHE A 297 -16.58 -14.22 0.45
CA PHE A 297 -16.27 -13.54 1.71
C PHE A 297 -17.50 -12.92 2.37
N CYS A 298 -17.43 -12.73 3.68
CA CYS A 298 -18.29 -11.85 4.45
C CYS A 298 -17.46 -10.88 5.31
N ASP A 299 -18.07 -9.80 5.77
CA ASP A 299 -17.44 -8.89 6.74
C ASP A 299 -17.66 -9.35 8.19
N GLU A 300 -17.22 -8.52 9.15
CA GLU A 300 -17.31 -8.81 10.59
C GLU A 300 -18.76 -8.94 11.07
N GLU A 301 -19.68 -8.20 10.45
CA GLU A 301 -21.12 -8.28 10.76
C GLU A 301 -21.82 -9.46 10.06
N GLY A 302 -21.15 -10.12 9.12
CA GLY A 302 -21.72 -11.23 8.35
C GLY A 302 -22.50 -10.81 7.11
N ARG A 303 -22.31 -9.58 6.62
CA ARG A 303 -22.79 -9.18 5.29
C ARG A 303 -21.98 -9.92 4.23
N LEU A 304 -22.66 -10.44 3.23
CA LEU A 304 -22.08 -11.17 2.12
C LEU A 304 -21.37 -10.20 1.17
N LEU A 305 -20.17 -10.56 0.73
CA LEU A 305 -19.32 -9.76 -0.14
C LEU A 305 -19.07 -10.49 -1.46
N GLU A 306 -17.89 -10.32 -2.06
CA GLU A 306 -17.47 -11.01 -3.27
C GLU A 306 -16.64 -12.25 -2.97
N GLY A 307 -16.39 -13.06 -4.00
CA GLY A 307 -15.36 -14.08 -3.98
C GLY A 307 -13.96 -13.55 -4.26
N SER A 308 -12.95 -14.39 -4.05
CA SER A 308 -11.55 -14.04 -4.29
C SER A 308 -11.30 -13.65 -5.76
N ARG A 309 -12.02 -14.28 -6.71
CA ARG A 309 -11.90 -14.04 -8.15
C ARG A 309 -13.23 -13.81 -8.86
N SER A 310 -14.33 -13.75 -8.13
CA SER A 310 -15.68 -13.67 -8.67
C SER A 310 -16.61 -12.77 -7.86
N ASN A 311 -17.69 -12.29 -8.46
CA ASN A 311 -18.84 -11.77 -7.71
C ASN A 311 -19.83 -12.91 -7.45
N VAL A 312 -20.56 -12.86 -6.34
CA VAL A 312 -21.57 -13.85 -5.93
C VAL A 312 -22.99 -13.35 -6.22
N TYR A 313 -23.90 -14.29 -6.48
CA TYR A 313 -25.32 -14.03 -6.71
C TYR A 313 -26.16 -15.10 -6.04
N LEU A 314 -27.30 -14.69 -5.48
CA LEU A 314 -28.30 -15.57 -4.87
C LEU A 314 -29.59 -15.46 -5.67
N GLU A 315 -30.15 -16.58 -6.08
CA GLU A 315 -31.51 -16.60 -6.59
C GLU A 315 -32.49 -16.78 -5.42
N ILE A 316 -33.33 -15.78 -5.18
CA ILE A 316 -34.31 -15.77 -4.09
C ILE A 316 -35.64 -15.25 -4.65
N ASP A 317 -36.71 -16.01 -4.46
CA ASP A 317 -38.06 -15.67 -4.93
C ASP A 317 -38.08 -15.39 -6.44
N GLY A 318 -37.33 -16.18 -7.23
CA GLY A 318 -37.20 -16.02 -8.67
C GLY A 318 -36.43 -14.77 -9.13
N LYS A 319 -35.74 -14.06 -8.22
CA LYS A 319 -34.88 -12.91 -8.54
C LYS A 319 -33.42 -13.23 -8.28
N LEU A 320 -32.54 -12.83 -9.21
CA LEU A 320 -31.10 -12.95 -9.04
C LEU A 320 -30.52 -11.69 -8.38
N LEU A 321 -30.08 -11.84 -7.13
CA LEU A 321 -29.59 -10.75 -6.28
C LEU A 321 -28.06 -10.83 -6.14
N THR A 322 -27.38 -9.68 -6.05
CA THR A 322 -25.93 -9.62 -5.79
C THR A 322 -25.62 -8.57 -4.72
N PRO A 323 -24.56 -8.74 -3.89
CA PRO A 323 -24.21 -7.74 -2.89
C PRO A 323 -23.95 -6.38 -3.52
N LYS A 324 -24.45 -5.30 -2.92
CA LYS A 324 -24.41 -3.95 -3.52
C LYS A 324 -23.12 -3.14 -3.25
N SER A 325 -22.47 -3.35 -2.11
CA SER A 325 -21.38 -2.48 -1.63
C SER A 325 -20.19 -3.26 -1.07
N HIS A 326 -19.06 -2.57 -0.87
CA HIS A 326 -17.81 -3.14 -0.32
C HIS A 326 -17.25 -4.33 -1.13
N ILE A 327 -17.48 -4.32 -2.43
CA ILE A 327 -17.00 -5.31 -3.40
C ILE A 327 -16.43 -4.63 -4.64
N LEU A 328 -15.68 -5.39 -5.45
CA LEU A 328 -15.19 -4.92 -6.73
C LEU A 328 -16.36 -4.77 -7.72
N PRO A 329 -16.44 -3.67 -8.48
CA PRO A 329 -17.35 -3.56 -9.62
C PRO A 329 -16.90 -4.50 -10.74
N GLY A 330 -17.35 -5.75 -10.68
CA GLY A 330 -17.03 -6.76 -11.69
C GLY A 330 -17.65 -6.41 -13.04
N VAL A 331 -16.89 -6.56 -14.12
CA VAL A 331 -17.36 -6.26 -15.48
C VAL A 331 -18.55 -7.13 -15.89
N TYR A 332 -18.51 -8.43 -15.60
CA TYR A 332 -19.63 -9.32 -15.91
C TYR A 332 -20.86 -9.02 -15.05
N ARG A 333 -20.65 -8.65 -13.78
CA ARG A 333 -21.72 -8.19 -12.88
C ARG A 333 -22.40 -6.94 -13.41
N GLN A 334 -21.61 -5.93 -13.81
CA GLN A 334 -22.13 -4.70 -14.41
C GLN A 334 -22.94 -5.00 -15.67
N HIS A 335 -22.44 -5.89 -16.54
CA HIS A 335 -23.16 -6.33 -17.74
C HIS A 335 -24.54 -6.94 -17.43
N LEU A 336 -24.63 -7.80 -16.41
CA LEU A 336 -25.92 -8.41 -16.01
C LEU A 336 -26.91 -7.38 -15.42
N ILE A 337 -26.40 -6.40 -14.66
CA ILE A 337 -27.21 -5.32 -14.11
C ILE A 337 -27.74 -4.41 -15.22
N GLU A 338 -26.90 -4.02 -16.19
CA GLU A 338 -27.30 -3.20 -17.34
C GLU A 338 -28.36 -3.91 -18.22
N GLN A 339 -28.38 -5.24 -18.21
CA GLN A 339 -29.42 -6.04 -18.88
C GLN A 339 -30.71 -6.21 -18.05
N GLY A 340 -30.75 -5.70 -16.82
CA GLY A 340 -31.89 -5.90 -15.89
C GLY A 340 -32.04 -7.34 -15.40
N ARG A 341 -31.00 -8.18 -15.53
CA ARG A 341 -31.04 -9.61 -15.13
C ARG A 341 -30.68 -9.83 -13.66
N VAL A 342 -29.98 -8.87 -13.05
CA VAL A 342 -29.51 -8.91 -11.67
C VAL A 342 -29.89 -7.62 -10.96
N GLN A 343 -30.33 -7.74 -9.71
CA GLN A 343 -30.59 -6.61 -8.83
C GLN A 343 -29.53 -6.56 -7.72
N GLU A 344 -29.06 -5.36 -7.38
CA GLU A 344 -28.17 -5.14 -6.24
C GLU A 344 -28.99 -5.09 -4.93
N GLU A 345 -28.53 -5.79 -3.89
CA GLU A 345 -29.19 -5.87 -2.59
C GLU A 345 -28.16 -5.97 -1.44
N GLU A 346 -28.56 -5.63 -0.21
CA GLU A 346 -27.79 -6.05 0.97
C GLU A 346 -28.06 -7.51 1.27
N LEU A 347 -27.06 -8.36 1.02
CA LEU A 347 -27.15 -9.79 1.26
C LEU A 347 -26.32 -10.17 2.47
N TRP A 348 -26.78 -11.16 3.22
CA TRP A 348 -26.12 -11.68 4.41
C TRP A 348 -25.78 -13.15 4.21
N VAL A 349 -24.83 -13.66 4.99
CA VAL A 349 -24.48 -15.09 4.95
C VAL A 349 -25.71 -15.98 5.22
N CYS A 350 -26.66 -15.55 6.04
CA CYS A 350 -27.90 -16.29 6.27
C CYS A 350 -28.81 -16.40 5.03
N ASP A 351 -28.71 -15.46 4.08
CA ASP A 351 -29.52 -15.50 2.86
C ASP A 351 -29.11 -16.64 1.92
N LEU A 352 -27.90 -17.19 2.08
CA LEU A 352 -27.48 -18.39 1.36
C LEU A 352 -28.36 -19.61 1.69
N GLN A 353 -28.90 -19.71 2.91
CA GLN A 353 -29.86 -20.78 3.27
C GLN A 353 -31.20 -20.62 2.58
N ARG A 354 -31.57 -19.39 2.22
CA ARG A 354 -32.84 -19.04 1.56
C ARG A 354 -32.72 -19.09 0.04
N ALA A 355 -31.50 -19.08 -0.48
CA ALA A 355 -31.24 -19.11 -1.91
C ALA A 355 -31.68 -20.43 -2.53
N GLU A 356 -32.44 -20.34 -3.61
CA GLU A 356 -32.84 -21.46 -4.45
C GLU A 356 -31.61 -22.02 -5.19
N ARG A 357 -30.76 -21.12 -5.67
CA ARG A 357 -29.48 -21.40 -6.34
C ARG A 357 -28.47 -20.32 -6.01
N VAL A 358 -27.19 -20.69 -5.99
CA VAL A 358 -26.06 -19.78 -5.78
C VAL A 358 -25.19 -19.77 -7.01
N PHE A 359 -24.80 -18.58 -7.44
CA PHE A 359 -23.93 -18.40 -8.61
C PHE A 359 -22.72 -17.57 -8.26
N CYS A 360 -21.62 -17.84 -8.94
CA CYS A 360 -20.46 -16.97 -8.99
C CYS A 360 -20.19 -16.55 -10.43
N SER A 361 -19.63 -15.36 -10.63
CA SER A 361 -19.27 -14.91 -11.97
C SER A 361 -17.97 -14.14 -12.04
N ASN A 362 -17.31 -14.23 -13.18
CA ASN A 362 -16.33 -13.27 -13.64
C ASN A 362 -16.38 -13.19 -15.18
N ALA A 363 -15.68 -12.22 -15.77
CA ALA A 363 -15.68 -12.03 -17.22
C ALA A 363 -15.05 -13.19 -18.02
N VAL A 364 -14.36 -14.14 -17.37
CA VAL A 364 -13.75 -15.29 -18.03
C VAL A 364 -14.69 -16.49 -18.08
N CYS A 365 -15.37 -16.75 -16.97
CA CYS A 365 -16.21 -17.93 -16.77
C CYS A 365 -17.69 -17.66 -17.06
N GLY A 366 -18.11 -16.40 -17.12
CA GLY A 366 -19.54 -16.04 -17.15
C GLY A 366 -20.21 -16.33 -15.82
N LEU A 367 -21.53 -16.54 -15.85
CA LEU A 367 -22.32 -16.96 -14.67
C LEU A 367 -22.22 -18.48 -14.51
N LEU A 368 -21.71 -18.94 -13.37
CA LEU A 368 -21.54 -20.34 -13.02
C LEU A 368 -22.35 -20.65 -11.76
N GLU A 369 -23.18 -21.70 -11.80
CA GLU A 369 -23.83 -22.23 -10.61
C GLU A 369 -22.80 -22.95 -9.72
N VAL A 370 -22.85 -22.70 -8.42
CA VAL A 370 -21.88 -23.21 -7.45
C VAL A 370 -22.56 -23.86 -6.26
N VAL A 371 -21.84 -24.79 -5.62
CA VAL A 371 -22.32 -25.53 -4.43
C VAL A 371 -21.33 -25.37 -3.27
N ARG A 372 -21.74 -25.55 -2.02
CA ARG A 372 -20.82 -25.47 -0.88
C ARG A 372 -19.92 -26.72 -0.80
N VAL A 373 -18.68 -26.56 -0.34
CA VAL A 373 -17.85 -27.72 0.07
C VAL A 373 -18.52 -28.46 1.24
N GLY A 374 -18.89 -29.73 1.05
CA GLY A 374 -19.23 -30.65 2.15
C GLY A 374 -20.70 -31.06 2.33
N GLY A 375 -21.64 -30.68 1.45
CA GLY A 375 -23.05 -31.09 1.60
C GLY A 375 -24.00 -30.57 0.53
N ASP A 376 -25.30 -30.84 0.72
CA ASP A 376 -26.44 -30.48 -0.16
C ASP A 376 -26.38 -28.99 -0.55
N PRO A 377 -26.78 -28.57 -1.77
CA PRO A 377 -26.88 -27.16 -2.18
C PRO A 377 -27.60 -26.22 -1.20
N LYS A 378 -28.32 -26.75 -0.19
CA LYS A 378 -29.03 -25.98 0.85
C LYS A 378 -28.31 -25.87 2.21
N ASP A 379 -27.20 -26.56 2.44
CA ASP A 379 -26.58 -26.65 3.76
C ASP A 379 -25.54 -25.53 4.01
N PHE A 380 -26.04 -24.32 4.26
CA PHE A 380 -25.23 -23.20 4.81
C PHE A 380 -25.34 -23.15 6.35
N LEU A 381 -25.03 -24.25 7.06
CA LEU A 381 -24.94 -24.23 8.53
C LEU A 381 -23.67 -23.50 9.00
N PHE A 382 -23.85 -22.64 10.00
CA PHE A 382 -22.88 -21.69 10.54
C PHE A 382 -21.84 -22.36 11.45
N GLU A 383 -20.56 -22.24 11.10
CA GLU A 383 -19.47 -22.22 12.07
C GLU A 383 -18.63 -20.96 11.80
N LEU A 384 -19.16 -19.81 12.22
CA LEU A 384 -18.34 -18.61 12.40
C LEU A 384 -17.88 -18.61 13.86
N ALA A 385 -16.78 -19.31 14.14
CA ALA A 385 -16.02 -19.08 15.36
C ALA A 385 -15.34 -17.70 15.32
#